data_AF-A0AAD3N0X7-F1
#
_entry.id   AF-A0AAD3N0X7-F1
#
_cell.length_a   1.000
_cell.length_b   1.000
_cell.length_c   1.000
_cell.angle_alpha   90.00
_cell.angle_beta   90.00
_cell.angle_gamma   90.00
#
_symmetry.space_group_name_H-M   'P 1'
#
loop_
_entity.id
_entity.type
_entity.pdbx_description
1 polymer ?
#
loop_
_entity_poly.entity_id
_entity_poly.type
_entity_poly.pdbx_seq_one_letter_code
_entity_poly.pdbx_strand_id
1 'polypeptide(L)' 'MCLQPDVLVYHLRAVKRFQDLQLDELADLFRTIHKVTNLVEKHFNATSLITMIQIKHTLEWGIENTMIERPCLLNGVK' A
#
# COMPACT_ATOMS: atom_id res chain seq x y z
N MET A 1 -14.15 -17.94 4.46
CA MET A 1 -13.02 -17.16 3.91
C MET A 1 -12.17 -16.73 5.08
N CYS A 2 -11.00 -17.34 5.27
CA CYS A 2 -10.07 -16.91 6.33
C CYS A 2 -9.47 -15.58 5.89
N LEU A 3 -9.69 -14.52 6.67
CA LEU A 3 -9.03 -13.24 6.46
C LEU A 3 -7.52 -13.48 6.57
N GLN A 4 -6.78 -13.22 5.50
CA GLN A 4 -5.32 -13.22 5.57
C GLN A 4 -4.91 -12.00 6.42
N PRO A 5 -3.93 -12.14 7.32
CA PRO A 5 -3.48 -11.03 8.16
C PRO A 5 -2.75 -9.99 7.30
N ASP A 6 -3.31 -8.79 7.20
CA ASP A 6 -2.72 -7.65 6.51
C ASP A 6 -1.98 -6.72 7.50
N VAL A 7 -0.78 -6.25 7.13
CA VAL A 7 0.00 -5.28 7.91
C VAL A 7 0.25 -4.02 7.08
N LEU A 8 -0.05 -2.86 7.67
CA LEU A 8 0.18 -1.55 7.04
C LEU A 8 1.43 -0.89 7.62
N VAL A 9 2.35 -0.50 6.74
CA VAL A 9 3.48 0.38 7.06
C VAL A 9 3.21 1.73 6.37
N TYR A 10 3.37 2.84 7.11
CA TYR A 10 3.15 4.19 6.58
C TYR A 10 4.26 5.15 7.04
N HIS A 11 4.57 6.14 6.19
CA HIS A 11 5.51 7.21 6.54
C HIS A 11 4.83 8.22 7.48
N LEU A 12 5.53 8.65 8.53
CA LEU A 12 4.97 9.56 9.55
C LEU A 12 4.70 10.97 9.01
N ARG A 13 5.56 11.45 8.09
CA ARG A 13 5.38 12.75 7.45
C ARG A 13 4.39 12.61 6.29
N ALA A 14 3.38 13.48 6.24
CA ALA A 14 2.48 13.56 5.10
C ALA A 14 3.24 13.97 3.83
N VAL A 15 3.18 13.13 2.80
CA VAL A 15 3.73 13.40 1.46
C VAL A 15 2.61 13.35 0.43
N LYS A 16 2.59 14.32 -0.51
CA LYS A 16 1.54 14.38 -1.55
C LYS A 16 1.72 13.26 -2.57
N ARG A 17 2.96 12.93 -2.93
CA ARG A 17 3.30 11.85 -3.86
C ARG A 17 4.44 11.01 -3.30
N PHE A 18 4.49 9.76 -3.71
CA PHE A 18 5.57 8.84 -3.33
C PHE A 18 6.96 9.37 -3.74
N GLN A 19 7.05 10.05 -4.89
CA GLN A 19 8.30 10.66 -5.37
C GLN A 19 8.79 11.87 -4.54
N ASP A 20 7.95 12.42 -3.66
CA ASP A 20 8.33 13.57 -2.81
C ASP A 20 9.04 13.09 -1.50
N LEU A 21 9.25 11.78 -1.35
CA LEU A 21 10.10 11.18 -0.31
C LEU A 21 11.57 11.46 -0.62
N GLN A 22 12.32 11.88 0.40
CA GLN A 22 13.78 11.93 0.32
C GLN A 22 14.37 10.52 0.28
N LEU A 23 15.59 10.39 -0.23
CA LEU A 23 16.25 9.08 -0.37
C LEU A 23 16.36 8.36 0.99
N ASP A 24 16.67 9.08 2.06
CA ASP A 24 16.78 8.51 3.41
C ASP A 24 15.42 8.04 3.94
N GLU A 25 14.34 8.77 3.64
CA GLU A 25 12.97 8.39 4.03
C GLU A 25 12.51 7.14 3.26
N LEU A 26 12.84 7.07 1.97
CA LEU A 26 12.56 5.91 1.14
C LEU A 26 13.31 4.67 1.64
N ALA A 27 14.60 4.83 1.97
CA ALA A 27 15.42 3.76 2.52
C ALA A 27 14.88 3.27 3.87
N ASP A 28 14.46 4.18 4.75
CA ASP A 28 13.86 3.82 6.04
C ASP A 28 12.52 3.08 5.87
N LEU A 29 11.67 3.52 4.93
CA LEU A 29 10.41 2.86 4.60
C LEU A 29 10.64 1.41 4.14
N PHE A 30 11.53 1.19 3.17
CA PHE A 30 11.83 -0.17 2.69
C PHE A 30 12.52 -1.04 3.75
N ARG A 31 13.38 -0.46 4.59
CA ARG A 31 13.99 -1.18 5.71
C ARG A 31 12.95 -1.61 6.74
N THR A 32 11.97 -0.76 7.01
CA THR A 32 10.86 -1.07 7.92
C THR A 32 9.95 -2.14 7.32
N ILE A 33 9.58 -2.04 6.05
CA ILE A 33 8.82 -3.07 5.33
C ILE A 33 9.54 -4.43 5.44
N HIS A 34 10.84 -4.50 5.14
CA HIS A 34 11.59 -5.75 5.21
C HIS A 34 11.66 -6.34 6.62
N LYS A 35 11.80 -5.50 7.66
CA LYS A 35 11.73 -5.95 9.06
C LYS A 35 10.37 -6.54 9.42
N VAL A 36 9.29 -5.88 9.00
CA VAL A 36 7.92 -6.34 9.23
C VAL A 36 7.67 -7.64 8.48
N THR A 37 8.08 -7.74 7.21
CA THR A 37 7.98 -8.98 6.42
C THR A 37 8.64 -10.15 7.14
N ASN A 38 9.88 -9.99 7.60
CA ASN A 38 10.58 -11.04 8.34
C ASN A 38 9.87 -11.44 9.65
N LEU A 39 9.20 -10.50 10.31
CA LEU A 39 8.43 -10.77 11.53
C LEU A 39 7.15 -11.54 11.20
N VAL A 40 6.43 -11.12 10.16
CA VAL A 40 5.19 -11.75 9.69
C VAL A 40 5.47 -13.17 9.20
N GLU A 41 6.51 -13.38 8.40
CA GLU A 41 6.92 -14.71 7.92
C GLU A 41 7.19 -15.66 9.09
N LYS A 42 7.95 -15.23 10.09
CA LYS A 42 8.22 -16.03 11.30
C LYS A 42 6.99 -16.27 12.14
N HIS A 43 6.13 -15.26 12.31
CA HIS A 43 4.95 -15.35 13.15
C HIS A 43 3.91 -16.32 12.58
N PHE A 44 3.71 -16.31 11.27
CA PHE A 44 2.73 -17.16 10.59
C PHE A 44 3.34 -18.42 9.97
N ASN A 45 4.65 -18.62 10.12
CA ASN A 45 5.41 -19.68 9.45
C ASN A 45 5.12 -19.70 7.92
N ALA A 46 5.03 -18.51 7.33
CA ALA A 46 4.62 -18.31 5.95
C ALA A 46 5.79 -18.56 4.98
N THR A 47 5.49 -19.09 3.80
CA THR A 47 6.48 -19.36 2.73
C THR A 47 6.48 -18.30 1.62
N SER A 48 5.48 -17.41 1.63
CA SER A 48 5.33 -16.33 0.66
C SER A 48 4.58 -15.17 1.30
N LEU A 49 5.01 -13.95 0.94
CA LEU A 49 4.34 -12.72 1.31
C LEU A 49 4.21 -11.82 0.08
N ILE A 50 3.07 -11.13 -0.05
CA ILE A 50 2.87 -10.09 -1.06
C ILE A 50 3.03 -8.74 -0.37
N THR A 51 3.95 -7.92 -0.87
CA THR A 51 4.09 -6.52 -0.44
C THR A 51 3.49 -5.62 -1.52
N MET A 52 2.53 -4.78 -1.14
CA MET A 52 1.90 -3.82 -2.04
C MET A 52 2.18 -2.38 -1.58
N ILE A 53 2.55 -1.51 -2.51
CA ILE A 53 2.64 -0.07 -2.26
C ILE A 53 1.35 0.58 -2.78
N GLN A 54 0.58 1.18 -1.89
CA GLN A 54 -0.61 1.94 -2.25
C GLN A 54 -0.28 3.44 -2.33
N ILE A 55 -0.33 4.00 -3.54
CA ILE A 55 -0.18 5.43 -3.76
C ILE A 55 -1.57 6.05 -3.83
N LYS A 56 -1.98 6.78 -2.78
CA LYS A 56 -3.21 7.57 -2.83
C LYS A 56 -2.96 8.82 -3.67
N HIS A 57 -3.59 8.90 -4.84
CA HIS A 57 -3.71 10.16 -5.54
C HIS A 57 -4.65 11.07 -4.75
N THR A 58 -4.10 12.05 -4.04
CA THR A 58 -4.89 13.18 -3.56
C THR A 58 -5.12 14.08 -4.76
N LEU A 59 -6.14 13.75 -5.54
CA LEU A 59 -6.75 14.76 -6.39
C LEU A 59 -7.39 15.74 -5.41
N GLU A 60 -6.89 16.98 -5.36
CA GLU A 60 -7.64 18.11 -4.82
C GLU A 60 -8.86 18.32 -5.74
N TRP A 61 -9.81 17.37 -5.72
CA TRP A 61 -11.14 17.60 -6.25
C TRP A 61 -11.79 18.54 -5.25
N GLY A 62 -11.87 19.81 -5.66
CA GLY A 62 -12.99 20.65 -5.24
C GLY A 62 -14.27 19.81 -5.33
N ILE A 63 -15.09 19.92 -4.30
CA ILE A 63 -16.37 19.23 -4.19
C ILE A 63 -17.19 19.56 -5.43
N GLU A 64 -17.26 18.64 -6.40
CA GLU A 64 -18.29 18.65 -7.44
C GLU A 64 -18.41 17.25 -8.06
N ASN A 65 -19.32 16.45 -7.48
CA ASN A 65 -20.10 15.41 -8.13
C ASN A 65 -19.43 14.58 -9.25
N THR A 66 -18.47 13.73 -8.92
CA THR A 66 -18.17 12.59 -9.81
C THR A 66 -18.00 11.31 -9.01
N MET A 67 -18.86 10.35 -9.34
CA MET A 67 -18.81 8.97 -8.87
C MET A 67 -17.38 8.45 -8.98
N ILE A 68 -16.80 8.03 -7.85
CA ILE A 68 -15.65 7.14 -7.86
C ILE A 68 -16.21 5.78 -8.29
N GLU A 69 -16.24 5.52 -9.59
CA GLU A 69 -16.49 4.18 -10.10
C GLU A 69 -15.44 3.24 -9.53
N ARG A 70 -15.93 2.18 -8.87
CA ARG A 70 -15.10 1.12 -8.30
C ARG A 70 -14.33 0.47 -9.47
N PRO A 71 -13.01 0.25 -9.37
CA PRO A 71 -12.34 -0.68 -10.27
C PRO A 71 -12.66 -2.10 -9.78
N CYS A 72 -13.87 -2.56 -10.09
CA CYS A 72 -14.26 -3.95 -9.91
C CYS A 72 -14.96 -4.39 -11.20
N LEU A 73 -14.48 -5.50 -11.78
CA LEU A 73 -14.99 -6.23 -12.96
C LEU A 73 -14.43 -5.82 -14.34
N LEU A 74 -13.11 -5.97 -14.51
CA LEU A 74 -12.61 -6.51 -15.78
C LEU A 74 -12.78 -8.04 -15.74
N ASN A 75 -14.00 -8.51 -16.00
CA ASN A 75 -14.25 -9.87 -16.44
C ASN A 75 -15.39 -9.82 -17.45
N GLY A 76 -15.00 -9.66 -18.71
CA GLY A 76 -15.85 -9.65 -19.88
C GLY A 76 -14.97 -9.95 -21.09
N VAL A 77 -14.35 -11.13 -21.08
CA VAL A 77 -13.79 -11.77 -22.28
C VAL A 77 -14.95 -11.90 -23.27
N LYS A 78 -14.80 -11.28 -24.45
CA LYS A 78 -15.64 -11.58 -25.62
C LYS A 78 -15.34 -12.98 -26.13
#